data_AF-A0A9P5GQI3-F1
#
_entry.id   AF-A0A9P5GQI3-F1
#
_cell.length_a   1.000
_cell.length_b   1.000
_cell.length_c   1.000
_cell.angle_alpha   90.00
_cell.angle_beta   90.00
_cell.angle_gamma   90.00
#
_symmetry.space_group_name_H-M   'P 1'
#
loop_
_entity.id
_entity.type
_entity.pdbx_description
1 polymer ?
#
loop_
_entity_poly.entity_id
_entity_poly.type
_entity_poly.pdbx_seq_one_letter_code
_entity_poly.pdbx_strand_id
1 'polypeptide(L)'
;MDIPQGLTDVAEDPQLALYAPYLHWDTYRNLILRRKVVQDRLKQGRSRPVPGRLSKASLEAQLIWTYLGSEPPIHLRRTLDQYGYPNLRSTIARDDDQMLWKRTRRPALIDEQLKEYLQSAQDDPENEENFGEFMDGTVLMVDQLWLWILDKKTVVTFFPNQEATTSEGKLFEQSNLHSSIYNELNGDLSRRFETAGDLAALIMLHAVTVLLEKTLHHDLQVLRIFEESISILSESVTKSFKRFRNRGFTNRPADHDRTSDGKIMTAAQQDYKELQVARRNREDLSILLELRDIEDELSTILKLLEQQDTVINSMVKYFDNLGDGKSFLDQAHQRIDEYRSQINDMKESSHLTQKAVETLLDLKQKQANVDEAKMTRWQAEVAQTQSRAVMVFTIFSVVFLPLSFFTSLFGINAREWSGEQTNPTLGEMFQIAAPASFAIIFLSLFIAFSDTLRDIVSKTHKIGAGLLKEFVLHPVKSFLWNSTASRIHVHVVPEDSELRKRFDEYLGYGRRNMQRDEDIWQRWQGGPVSGGKGVKKEKYQMKSGLNRRNRGEV
;
A
#
# COMPACT_ATOMS: atom_id res chain seq x y z
N MET A 1 -49.55 -1.70 72.88
CA MET A 1 -48.32 -0.90 72.75
C MET A 1 -47.34 -1.73 71.95
N ASP A 2 -47.18 -1.31 70.71
CA ASP A 2 -46.23 -1.83 69.74
C ASP A 2 -44.79 -1.69 70.22
N ILE A 3 -43.97 -2.71 69.95
CA ILE A 3 -42.58 -2.51 69.55
C ILE A 3 -42.39 -3.39 68.30
N PRO A 4 -42.07 -2.82 67.14
CA PRO A 4 -42.01 -3.55 65.87
C PRO A 4 -40.84 -4.53 65.88
N GLN A 5 -41.09 -5.76 65.42
CA GLN A 5 -40.01 -6.66 65.02
C GLN A 5 -39.25 -5.99 63.87
N GLY A 6 -37.97 -5.72 64.11
CA GLY A 6 -37.09 -5.11 63.15
C GLY A 6 -37.12 -5.87 61.84
N LEU A 7 -37.32 -5.12 60.75
CA LEU A 7 -36.95 -5.50 59.41
C LEU A 7 -35.49 -5.96 59.46
N THR A 8 -35.28 -7.27 59.43
CA THR A 8 -34.02 -7.85 58.98
C THR A 8 -33.95 -7.52 57.50
N ASP A 9 -33.38 -6.36 57.20
CA ASP A 9 -32.88 -6.00 55.89
C ASP A 9 -31.72 -6.96 55.60
N VAL A 10 -32.05 -8.19 55.23
CA VAL A 10 -31.12 -9.11 54.60
C VAL A 10 -30.82 -8.44 53.28
N ALA A 11 -29.67 -7.78 53.18
CA ALA A 11 -29.15 -7.34 51.90
C ALA A 11 -29.15 -8.57 50.99
N GLU A 12 -30.13 -8.67 50.10
CA GLU A 12 -30.19 -9.74 49.11
C GLU A 12 -28.90 -9.60 48.30
N ASP A 13 -28.04 -10.62 48.35
CA ASP A 13 -26.86 -10.69 47.50
C ASP A 13 -27.29 -10.45 46.04
N PRO A 14 -26.46 -9.75 45.23
CA PRO A 14 -26.79 -9.48 43.83
C PRO A 14 -27.19 -10.79 43.13
N GLN A 15 -28.45 -10.85 42.69
CA GLN A 15 -29.04 -12.08 42.20
C GLN A 15 -28.43 -12.53 40.86
N LEU A 16 -27.87 -11.58 40.10
CA LEU A 16 -27.16 -11.86 38.85
C LEU A 16 -26.11 -10.78 38.56
N ALA A 17 -24.90 -11.20 38.18
CA ALA A 17 -23.84 -10.34 37.68
C ALA A 17 -23.40 -10.83 36.29
N LEU A 18 -23.34 -9.92 35.32
CA LEU A 18 -23.10 -10.21 33.92
C LEU A 18 -21.98 -9.34 33.37
N TYR A 19 -21.19 -9.96 32.50
CA TYR A 19 -20.22 -9.30 31.65
C TYR A 19 -20.47 -9.74 30.21
N ALA A 20 -20.64 -8.79 29.30
CA ALA A 20 -20.80 -9.07 27.88
C ALA A 20 -19.96 -8.10 27.03
N PRO A 21 -19.10 -8.59 26.14
CA PRO A 21 -18.51 -7.73 25.13
C PRO A 21 -19.56 -7.31 24.12
N TYR A 22 -19.46 -6.09 23.58
CA TYR A 22 -20.28 -5.66 22.46
C TYR A 22 -19.50 -4.82 21.48
N LEU A 23 -19.94 -4.88 20.22
CA LEU A 23 -19.27 -4.19 19.14
C LEU A 23 -19.66 -2.70 19.17
N HIS A 24 -18.66 -1.83 19.08
CA HIS A 24 -18.80 -0.39 18.95
C HIS A 24 -17.79 0.12 17.92
N TRP A 25 -17.71 1.43 17.78
CA TRP A 25 -16.69 2.12 16.99
C TRP A 25 -16.05 3.28 17.77
N ASP A 26 -14.95 3.79 17.24
CA ASP A 26 -14.33 5.05 17.65
C ASP A 26 -13.62 5.72 16.48
N THR A 27 -13.22 6.98 16.61
CA THR A 27 -12.40 7.64 15.60
C THR A 27 -10.94 7.21 15.71
N TYR A 28 -10.25 7.14 14.58
CA TYR A 28 -8.83 6.82 14.52
C TYR A 28 -8.01 7.85 15.31
N ARG A 29 -8.41 9.13 15.25
CA ARG A 29 -7.87 10.18 16.10
C ARG A 29 -7.97 9.85 17.59
N ASN A 30 -9.14 9.48 18.09
CA ASN A 30 -9.32 9.13 19.51
C ASN A 30 -8.47 7.91 19.91
N LEU A 31 -8.41 6.90 19.04
CA LEU A 31 -7.58 5.72 19.23
C LEU A 31 -6.09 6.08 19.38
N ILE A 32 -5.58 6.95 18.50
CA ILE A 32 -4.20 7.44 18.56
C ILE A 32 -3.94 8.19 19.88
N LEU A 33 -4.83 9.11 20.24
CA LEU A 33 -4.69 9.89 21.48
C LEU A 33 -4.69 8.97 22.70
N ARG A 34 -5.60 7.99 22.75
CA ARG A 34 -5.67 6.96 23.80
C ARG A 34 -4.36 6.19 23.90
N ARG A 35 -3.81 5.70 22.77
CA ARG A 35 -2.52 5.01 22.74
C ARG A 35 -1.40 5.88 23.28
N LYS A 36 -1.35 7.16 22.91
CA LYS A 36 -0.34 8.10 23.42
C LYS A 36 -0.41 8.19 24.93
N VAL A 37 -1.62 8.41 25.47
CA VAL A 37 -1.83 8.55 26.92
C VAL A 37 -1.38 7.30 27.66
N VAL A 38 -1.73 6.11 27.15
CA VAL A 38 -1.29 4.82 27.72
C VAL A 38 0.23 4.69 27.66
N GLN A 39 0.85 4.95 26.51
CA GLN A 39 2.31 4.86 26.35
C GLN A 39 3.07 5.82 27.27
N ASP A 40 2.63 7.08 27.31
CA ASP A 40 3.23 8.11 28.15
C ASP A 40 3.10 7.76 29.63
N ARG A 41 1.93 7.22 30.03
CA ARG A 41 1.70 6.79 31.41
C ARG A 41 2.59 5.60 31.80
N LEU A 42 2.73 4.61 30.91
CA LEU A 42 3.62 3.46 31.11
C LEU A 42 5.10 3.88 31.17
N LYS A 43 5.53 4.85 30.35
CA LYS A 43 6.90 5.39 30.38
C LYS A 43 7.18 6.25 31.61
N GLN A 44 6.24 7.10 32.03
CA GLN A 44 6.42 8.04 33.14
C GLN A 44 6.41 7.34 34.51
N GLY A 45 5.63 6.27 34.66
CA GLY A 45 5.38 5.64 35.95
C GLY A 45 4.48 6.49 36.87
N ARG A 46 4.12 5.94 38.05
CA ARG A 46 3.09 6.54 38.94
C ARG A 46 3.56 7.77 39.72
N SER A 47 4.86 7.92 39.93
CA SER A 47 5.45 8.81 40.94
C SER A 47 5.59 10.28 40.53
N ARG A 48 5.40 10.59 39.25
CA ARG A 48 5.61 11.94 38.69
C ARG A 48 4.28 12.69 38.57
N PRO A 49 4.29 14.03 38.70
CA PRO A 49 3.07 14.83 38.64
C PRO A 49 2.36 14.68 37.29
N VAL A 50 1.04 14.87 37.31
CA VAL A 50 0.21 14.81 36.10
C VAL A 50 0.63 15.93 35.14
N PRO A 51 1.01 15.61 33.87
CA PRO A 51 1.28 16.60 32.85
C PRO A 51 0.15 17.63 32.71
N GLY A 52 0.48 18.92 32.64
CA GLY A 52 -0.50 20.00 32.53
C GLY A 52 -1.37 19.93 31.26
N ARG A 53 -0.96 19.21 30.21
CA ARG A 53 -1.79 18.97 29.02
C ARG A 53 -2.98 18.04 29.29
N LEU A 54 -2.89 17.17 30.29
CA LEU A 54 -3.95 16.20 30.59
C LEU A 54 -5.14 16.81 31.34
N SER A 55 -4.93 17.90 32.10
CA SER A 55 -6.05 18.60 32.75
C SER A 55 -6.98 19.29 31.75
N LYS A 56 -6.47 19.60 30.55
CA LYS A 56 -7.24 20.12 29.41
C LYS A 56 -7.60 19.02 28.40
N ALA A 57 -7.14 17.79 28.62
CA ALA A 57 -7.47 16.65 27.78
C ALA A 57 -8.85 16.11 28.14
N SER A 58 -9.28 15.12 27.37
CA SER A 58 -10.57 14.50 27.54
C SER A 58 -10.70 13.72 28.86
N LEU A 59 -11.93 13.48 29.30
CA LEU A 59 -12.21 12.78 30.56
C LEU A 59 -11.64 11.37 30.51
N GLU A 60 -11.77 10.69 29.37
CA GLU A 60 -11.16 9.39 29.15
C GLU A 60 -9.64 9.45 29.39
N ALA A 61 -8.93 10.39 28.78
CA ALA A 61 -7.49 10.53 28.97
C ALA A 61 -7.11 10.75 30.44
N GLN A 62 -7.91 11.53 31.18
CA GLN A 62 -7.71 11.77 32.61
C GLN A 62 -7.92 10.50 33.46
N LEU A 63 -8.96 9.72 33.16
CA LEU A 63 -9.24 8.45 33.83
C LEU A 63 -8.13 7.42 33.56
N ILE A 64 -7.72 7.28 32.30
CA ILE A 64 -6.60 6.40 31.93
C ILE A 64 -5.35 6.80 32.69
N TRP A 65 -5.00 8.08 32.70
CA TRP A 65 -3.81 8.54 33.40
C TRP A 65 -3.84 8.23 34.90
N THR A 66 -5.00 8.41 35.52
CA THR A 66 -5.17 8.27 36.98
C THR A 66 -5.15 6.80 37.40
N TYR A 67 -5.89 5.94 36.70
CA TYR A 67 -6.15 4.55 37.11
C TYR A 67 -5.35 3.49 36.35
N LEU A 68 -4.56 3.84 35.33
CA LEU A 68 -3.70 2.84 34.68
C LEU A 68 -2.65 2.34 35.68
N GLY A 69 -2.67 1.04 35.94
CA GLY A 69 -1.81 0.37 36.93
C GLY A 69 -2.30 0.49 38.38
N SER A 70 -3.55 0.88 38.63
CA SER A 70 -4.20 0.71 39.93
C SER A 70 -4.70 -0.73 40.14
N GLU A 71 -4.97 -1.07 41.39
CA GLU A 71 -5.75 -2.27 41.76
C GLU A 71 -7.07 -1.79 42.39
N PRO A 72 -8.24 -2.18 41.84
CA PRO A 72 -8.43 -2.94 40.61
C PRO A 72 -7.98 -2.15 39.34
N PRO A 73 -7.66 -2.86 38.24
CA PRO A 73 -7.19 -2.23 37.00
C PRO A 73 -8.32 -1.53 36.25
N ILE A 74 -8.00 -0.43 35.56
CA ILE A 74 -8.93 0.21 34.62
C ILE A 74 -9.13 -0.67 33.38
N HIS A 75 -10.39 -0.90 33.02
CA HIS A 75 -10.76 -1.58 31.78
C HIS A 75 -10.91 -0.56 30.65
N LEU A 76 -9.91 -0.50 29.78
CA LEU A 76 -9.93 0.37 28.60
C LEU A 76 -10.85 -0.19 27.51
N ARG A 77 -11.40 0.70 26.68
CA ARG A 77 -11.99 0.32 25.40
C ARG A 77 -10.91 -0.33 24.54
N ARG A 78 -11.21 -1.47 23.94
CA ARG A 78 -10.26 -2.24 23.12
C ARG A 78 -10.64 -2.11 21.66
N THR A 79 -9.65 -2.06 20.77
CA THR A 79 -9.91 -2.27 19.34
C THR A 79 -10.33 -3.72 19.09
N LEU A 80 -10.90 -3.99 17.92
CA LEU A 80 -11.22 -5.36 17.50
C LEU A 80 -10.01 -6.30 17.64
N ASP A 81 -8.82 -5.90 17.17
CA ASP A 81 -7.61 -6.73 17.27
C ASP A 81 -7.11 -6.90 18.71
N GLN A 82 -7.20 -5.87 19.56
CA GLN A 82 -6.83 -5.99 20.98
C GLN A 82 -7.72 -6.98 21.72
N TYR A 83 -9.00 -7.07 21.34
CA TYR A 83 -9.93 -8.06 21.87
C TYR A 83 -9.66 -9.46 21.29
N GLY A 84 -9.40 -9.57 19.98
CA GLY A 84 -9.11 -10.83 19.31
C GLY A 84 -7.81 -11.49 19.80
N TYR A 85 -6.77 -10.68 20.01
CA TYR A 85 -5.40 -11.11 20.27
C TYR A 85 -4.81 -10.51 21.56
N PRO A 86 -5.34 -10.87 22.74
CA PRO A 86 -4.91 -10.29 24.02
C PRO A 86 -3.43 -10.57 24.38
N ASN A 87 -2.83 -11.60 23.76
CA ASN A 87 -1.45 -11.99 24.01
C ASN A 87 -0.42 -11.22 23.15
N LEU A 88 -0.88 -10.41 22.19
CA LEU A 88 0.04 -9.61 21.37
C LEU A 88 0.55 -8.39 22.17
N ARG A 89 1.85 -8.16 22.09
CA ARG A 89 2.50 -7.00 22.74
C ARG A 89 2.08 -5.67 22.12
N SER A 90 1.74 -5.66 20.84
CA SER A 90 1.27 -4.49 20.11
C SER A 90 0.38 -4.92 18.95
N THR A 91 -0.78 -4.28 18.83
CA THR A 91 -1.73 -4.44 17.73
C THR A 91 -1.73 -3.26 16.76
N ILE A 92 -0.84 -2.28 16.96
CA ILE A 92 -0.86 -1.00 16.22
C ILE A 92 -0.92 -1.21 14.71
N ALA A 93 -0.04 -2.07 14.18
CA ALA A 93 -0.01 -2.35 12.74
C ALA A 93 -1.28 -3.01 12.19
N ARG A 94 -2.04 -3.74 13.02
CA ARG A 94 -3.31 -4.38 12.62
C ARG A 94 -4.47 -3.40 12.75
N ASP A 95 -4.51 -2.68 13.86
CA ASP A 95 -5.51 -1.65 14.10
C ASP A 95 -5.46 -0.53 13.04
N ASP A 96 -4.26 -0.15 12.60
CA ASP A 96 -4.04 0.84 11.53
C ASP A 96 -4.43 0.30 10.14
N ASP A 97 -4.70 -1.00 10.04
CA ASP A 97 -5.03 -1.70 8.80
C ASP A 97 -6.49 -2.18 8.74
N GLN A 98 -7.32 -1.79 9.73
CA GLN A 98 -8.70 -2.23 9.81
C GLN A 98 -9.54 -1.82 8.60
N MET A 99 -10.37 -2.75 8.13
CA MET A 99 -11.21 -2.57 6.95
C MET A 99 -12.16 -1.37 7.06
N LEU A 100 -12.74 -1.16 8.25
CA LEU A 100 -13.63 -0.02 8.51
C LEU A 100 -12.88 1.30 8.29
N TRP A 101 -11.69 1.45 8.85
CA TRP A 101 -10.88 2.67 8.71
C TRP A 101 -10.46 2.90 7.26
N LYS A 102 -10.01 1.86 6.56
CA LYS A 102 -9.64 1.93 5.13
C LYS A 102 -10.78 2.48 4.27
N ARG A 103 -12.03 2.13 4.59
CA ARG A 103 -13.22 2.54 3.82
C ARG A 103 -13.76 3.91 4.20
N THR A 104 -13.59 4.34 5.44
CA THR A 104 -14.20 5.57 5.98
C THR A 104 -13.21 6.71 6.18
N ARG A 105 -11.90 6.47 6.02
CA ARG A 105 -10.88 7.50 6.20
C ARG A 105 -11.08 8.70 5.26
N ARG A 106 -10.99 9.91 5.82
CA ARG A 106 -11.14 11.20 5.15
C ARG A 106 -10.08 12.17 5.67
N PRO A 107 -9.67 13.15 4.85
CA PRO A 107 -8.90 14.28 5.33
C PRO A 107 -9.54 14.96 6.55
N ALA A 108 -8.76 15.14 7.60
CA ALA A 108 -9.19 15.82 8.81
C ALA A 108 -8.17 16.89 9.23
N LEU A 109 -8.69 17.93 9.89
CA LEU A 109 -7.88 19.01 10.43
C LEU A 109 -7.02 18.51 11.61
N ILE A 110 -5.75 18.91 11.61
CA ILE A 110 -4.81 18.58 12.68
C ILE A 110 -4.89 19.67 13.74
N ASP A 111 -5.48 19.32 14.89
CA ASP A 111 -5.48 20.21 16.06
C ASP A 111 -4.16 20.12 16.83
N GLU A 112 -3.91 21.08 17.73
CA GLU A 112 -2.67 21.20 18.50
C GLU A 112 -2.31 19.92 19.30
N GLN A 113 -3.31 19.24 19.89
CA GLN A 113 -3.11 17.97 20.59
C GLN A 113 -2.66 16.83 19.67
N LEU A 114 -3.23 16.76 18.46
CA LEU A 114 -2.86 15.75 17.47
C LEU A 114 -1.49 16.08 16.87
N LYS A 115 -1.19 17.37 16.67
CA LYS A 115 0.11 17.85 16.21
C LYS A 115 1.23 17.43 17.17
N GLU A 116 1.03 17.61 18.48
CA GLU A 116 1.98 17.17 19.50
C GLU A 116 2.19 15.64 19.48
N TYR A 117 1.16 14.85 19.15
CA TYR A 117 1.33 13.40 18.92
C TYR A 117 2.17 13.11 17.68
N LEU A 118 1.78 13.66 16.53
CA LEU A 118 2.46 13.40 15.26
C LEU A 118 3.93 13.80 15.33
N GLN A 119 4.25 14.90 16.01
CA GLN A 119 5.63 15.33 16.30
C GLN A 119 6.38 14.32 17.18
N SER A 120 5.76 13.81 18.23
CA SER A 120 6.39 12.81 19.11
C SER A 120 6.56 11.42 18.47
N ALA A 121 5.83 11.14 17.39
CA ALA A 121 5.88 9.87 16.66
C ALA A 121 6.87 9.89 15.47
N GLN A 122 7.39 11.06 15.09
CA GLN A 122 8.44 11.18 14.08
C GLN A 122 9.81 10.99 14.74
N ASP A 123 10.57 9.99 14.28
CA ASP A 123 11.96 9.77 14.70
C ASP A 123 12.95 10.72 13.97
N ASP A 124 12.48 11.58 13.06
CA ASP A 124 13.32 12.38 12.17
C ASP A 124 12.95 13.88 12.21
N PRO A 125 13.75 14.75 12.87
CA PRO A 125 13.46 16.16 13.07
C PRO A 125 13.62 17.03 11.82
N GLU A 126 14.09 16.51 10.69
CA GLU A 126 14.29 17.32 9.47
C GLU A 126 13.04 17.45 8.58
N ASN A 127 11.93 16.75 8.91
CA ASN A 127 10.69 16.74 8.13
C ASN A 127 9.55 17.57 8.76
N GLU A 128 9.90 18.66 9.45
CA GLU A 128 8.98 19.51 10.23
C GLU A 128 7.85 20.17 9.41
N GLU A 129 7.98 20.30 8.09
CA GLU A 129 7.06 21.10 7.26
C GLU A 129 6.04 20.30 6.43
N ASN A 130 6.13 18.97 6.37
CA ASN A 130 5.20 18.14 5.57
C ASN A 130 4.50 17.09 6.43
N PHE A 131 3.65 17.53 7.37
CA PHE A 131 2.55 16.67 7.77
C PHE A 131 1.66 16.51 6.54
N GLY A 132 1.76 15.35 5.89
CA GLY A 132 0.74 14.97 4.91
C GLY A 132 -0.64 15.12 5.54
N GLU A 133 -1.65 15.36 4.70
CA GLU A 133 -3.05 15.45 5.12
C GLU A 133 -3.39 14.26 6.05
N PHE A 134 -3.76 14.55 7.31
CA PHE A 134 -4.09 13.51 8.29
C PHE A 134 -5.41 12.89 7.89
N MET A 135 -5.43 11.55 7.80
CA MET A 135 -6.61 10.80 7.42
C MET A 135 -7.27 10.25 8.68
N ASP A 136 -8.42 10.81 9.06
CA ASP A 136 -9.24 10.31 10.16
C ASP A 136 -10.36 9.43 9.64
N GLY A 137 -10.73 8.40 10.37
CA GLY A 137 -11.75 7.44 9.95
C GLY A 137 -12.28 6.65 11.15
N THR A 138 -13.29 5.84 10.92
CA THR A 138 -13.91 5.02 11.96
C THR A 138 -13.17 3.69 12.12
N VAL A 139 -12.97 3.26 13.36
CA VAL A 139 -12.28 2.01 13.74
C VAL A 139 -13.21 1.17 14.57
N LEU A 140 -13.20 -0.16 14.39
CA LEU A 140 -14.01 -1.07 15.18
C LEU A 140 -13.42 -1.25 16.58
N MET A 141 -14.30 -1.13 17.56
CA MET A 141 -14.00 -1.25 18.97
C MET A 141 -14.85 -2.34 19.60
N VAL A 142 -14.34 -2.94 20.66
CA VAL A 142 -15.05 -3.87 21.52
C VAL A 142 -15.14 -3.27 22.91
N ASP A 143 -16.36 -2.84 23.23
CA ASP A 143 -16.70 -2.29 24.53
C ASP A 143 -17.23 -3.40 25.45
N GLN A 144 -17.35 -3.05 26.73
CA GLN A 144 -17.67 -3.99 27.80
C GLN A 144 -18.95 -3.53 28.50
N LEU A 145 -19.96 -4.37 28.50
CA LEU A 145 -21.18 -4.18 29.28
C LEU A 145 -21.05 -4.96 30.58
N TRP A 146 -21.17 -4.25 31.70
CA TRP A 146 -21.26 -4.85 33.01
C TRP A 146 -22.65 -4.57 33.59
N LEU A 147 -23.32 -5.60 34.09
CA LEU A 147 -24.69 -5.48 34.58
C LEU A 147 -24.89 -6.30 35.85
N TRP A 148 -25.51 -5.67 36.86
CA TRP A 148 -25.90 -6.30 38.12
C TRP A 148 -27.38 -6.12 38.35
N ILE A 149 -28.06 -7.21 38.70
CA ILE A 149 -29.43 -7.19 39.22
C ILE A 149 -29.31 -7.33 40.73
N LEU A 150 -29.59 -6.25 41.46
CA LEU A 150 -29.48 -6.22 42.91
C LEU A 150 -30.74 -6.78 43.57
N ASP A 151 -31.90 -6.40 43.04
CA ASP A 151 -33.21 -6.82 43.51
C ASP A 151 -34.18 -6.94 42.31
N LYS A 152 -35.46 -7.22 42.56
CA LYS A 152 -36.48 -7.37 41.51
C LYS A 152 -36.77 -6.08 40.70
N LYS A 153 -36.29 -4.92 41.13
CA LYS A 153 -36.61 -3.59 40.56
C LYS A 153 -35.37 -2.73 40.23
N THR A 154 -34.19 -3.16 40.64
CA THR A 154 -32.96 -2.37 40.57
C THR A 154 -31.92 -3.08 39.72
N VAL A 155 -31.61 -2.46 38.58
CA VAL A 155 -30.49 -2.84 37.71
C VAL A 155 -29.42 -1.76 37.79
N VAL A 156 -28.18 -2.17 37.99
CA VAL A 156 -27.02 -1.29 37.88
C VAL A 156 -26.20 -1.75 36.68
N THR A 157 -25.99 -0.86 35.71
CA THR A 157 -25.24 -1.15 34.49
C THR A 157 -24.12 -0.13 34.28
N PHE A 158 -22.98 -0.62 33.77
CA PHE A 158 -21.81 0.19 33.46
C PHE A 158 -21.31 -0.20 32.08
N PHE A 159 -21.16 0.79 31.22
CA PHE A 159 -20.55 0.62 29.91
C PHE A 159 -19.84 1.92 29.51
N PRO A 160 -18.79 1.85 28.67
CA PRO A 160 -18.02 3.02 28.28
C PRO A 160 -18.89 4.07 27.57
N ASN A 161 -18.63 5.35 27.89
CA ASN A 161 -19.15 6.45 27.09
C ASN A 161 -18.07 6.87 26.08
N GLN A 162 -18.39 6.87 24.79
CA GLN A 162 -17.50 7.42 23.77
C GLN A 162 -17.51 8.96 23.86
N GLU A 163 -16.36 9.59 23.73
CA GLU A 163 -16.29 11.06 23.71
C GLU A 163 -16.54 11.58 22.30
N ALA A 164 -17.61 12.36 22.13
CA ALA A 164 -17.94 12.98 20.86
C ALA A 164 -16.85 13.99 20.46
N THR A 165 -16.19 13.75 19.34
CA THR A 165 -15.37 14.79 18.69
C THR A 165 -16.31 15.79 18.00
N THR A 166 -15.94 17.07 17.99
CA THR A 166 -16.79 18.22 17.62
C THR A 166 -17.48 18.11 16.25
N SER A 167 -16.96 17.27 15.35
CA SER A 167 -17.48 17.03 14.00
C SER A 167 -18.48 15.86 13.87
N GLU A 168 -18.54 14.93 14.83
CA GLU A 168 -19.27 13.65 14.67
C GLU A 168 -20.43 13.44 15.67
N GLY A 169 -20.85 14.48 16.40
CA GLY A 169 -21.87 14.37 17.45
C GLY A 169 -23.18 13.70 17.03
N LYS A 170 -23.60 13.83 15.76
CA LYS A 170 -24.81 13.16 15.23
C LYS A 170 -24.64 11.65 15.03
N LEU A 171 -23.44 11.18 14.68
CA LEU A 171 -23.13 9.75 14.53
C LEU A 171 -23.09 9.06 15.89
N PHE A 172 -22.59 9.78 16.88
CA PHE A 172 -22.50 9.35 18.26
C PHE A 172 -23.88 9.06 18.87
N GLU A 173 -24.85 9.97 18.72
CA GLU A 173 -26.19 9.78 19.31
C GLU A 173 -26.92 8.53 18.80
N GLN A 174 -26.71 8.15 17.54
CA GLN A 174 -27.38 6.99 16.93
C GLN A 174 -26.77 5.65 17.35
N SER A 175 -25.48 5.63 17.65
CA SER A 175 -24.72 4.41 17.96
C SER A 175 -24.42 4.24 19.46
N ASN A 176 -24.71 5.25 20.28
CA ASN A 176 -24.52 5.16 21.72
C ASN A 176 -25.56 4.23 22.36
N LEU A 177 -25.07 3.21 23.06
CA LEU A 177 -25.90 2.25 23.80
C LEU A 177 -26.82 2.94 24.81
N HIS A 178 -26.33 3.94 25.56
CA HIS A 178 -27.14 4.69 26.52
C HIS A 178 -28.33 5.37 25.84
N SER A 179 -28.07 6.12 24.76
CA SER A 179 -29.11 6.84 24.03
C SER A 179 -30.11 5.88 23.39
N SER A 180 -29.63 4.76 22.88
CA SER A 180 -30.48 3.70 22.32
C SER A 180 -31.45 3.14 23.36
N ILE A 181 -30.94 2.77 24.55
CA ILE A 181 -31.75 2.28 25.66
C ILE A 181 -32.72 3.37 26.13
N TYR A 182 -32.23 4.59 26.37
CA TYR A 182 -33.02 5.70 26.88
C TYR A 182 -34.18 6.08 25.95
N ASN A 183 -33.95 6.09 24.64
CA ASN A 183 -34.99 6.39 23.66
C ASN A 183 -36.07 5.30 23.61
N GLU A 184 -35.68 4.04 23.75
CA GLU A 184 -36.62 2.92 23.74
C GLU A 184 -37.43 2.83 25.03
N LEU A 185 -36.81 3.12 26.19
CA LEU A 185 -37.48 3.22 27.48
C LEU A 185 -38.51 4.36 27.54
N ASN A 186 -38.19 5.52 26.96
CA ASN A 186 -39.12 6.66 26.91
C ASN A 186 -40.18 6.55 25.80
N GLY A 187 -40.09 5.51 24.96
CA GLY A 187 -41.09 5.20 23.94
C GLY A 187 -42.26 4.37 24.48
N ASP A 188 -42.89 3.61 23.58
CA ASP A 188 -44.07 2.79 23.86
C ASP A 188 -43.79 1.58 24.77
N LEU A 189 -42.52 1.24 25.01
CA LEU A 189 -42.12 0.08 25.82
C LEU A 189 -42.13 0.35 27.32
N SER A 190 -42.27 1.59 27.78
CA SER A 190 -42.34 1.94 29.22
C SER A 190 -43.36 1.12 30.02
N ARG A 191 -44.41 0.61 29.37
CA ARG A 191 -45.45 -0.24 29.98
C ARG A 191 -45.13 -1.74 30.02
N ARG A 192 -44.04 -2.19 29.40
CA ARG A 192 -43.66 -3.61 29.29
C ARG A 192 -42.58 -4.05 30.28
N PHE A 193 -42.08 -3.15 31.12
CA PHE A 193 -41.07 -3.46 32.13
C PHE A 193 -41.74 -3.60 33.49
N GLU A 194 -41.94 -4.83 33.94
CA GLU A 194 -42.47 -5.12 35.27
C GLU A 194 -41.35 -5.44 36.25
N THR A 195 -40.23 -5.96 35.75
CA THR A 195 -39.09 -6.41 36.56
C THR A 195 -37.75 -5.83 36.09
N ALA A 196 -36.76 -5.87 36.99
CA ALA A 196 -35.36 -5.63 36.67
C ALA A 196 -34.82 -6.60 35.60
N GLY A 197 -35.38 -7.81 35.54
CA GLY A 197 -35.03 -8.81 34.53
C GLY A 197 -35.39 -8.36 33.11
N ASP A 198 -36.58 -7.79 32.92
CA ASP A 198 -37.02 -7.27 31.62
C ASP A 198 -36.09 -6.18 31.11
N LEU A 199 -35.69 -5.26 31.99
CA LEU A 199 -34.75 -4.19 31.67
C LEU A 199 -33.35 -4.75 31.34
N ALA A 200 -32.87 -5.73 32.11
CA ALA A 200 -31.57 -6.36 31.84
C ALA A 200 -31.55 -7.10 30.49
N ALA A 201 -32.63 -7.81 30.16
CA ALA A 201 -32.80 -8.48 28.88
C ALA A 201 -32.85 -7.48 27.70
N LEU A 202 -33.53 -6.34 27.88
CA LEU A 202 -33.54 -5.26 26.90
C LEU A 202 -32.13 -4.69 26.69
N ILE A 203 -31.40 -4.38 27.76
CA ILE A 203 -30.04 -3.82 27.68
C ILE A 203 -29.14 -4.76 26.86
N MET A 204 -29.26 -6.08 27.07
CA MET A 204 -28.52 -7.07 26.29
C MET A 204 -28.93 -7.12 24.82
N LEU A 205 -30.23 -7.05 24.51
CA LEU A 205 -30.71 -6.95 23.13
C LEU A 205 -30.14 -5.71 22.43
N HIS A 206 -30.09 -4.56 23.10
CA HIS A 206 -29.46 -3.36 22.55
C HIS A 206 -27.96 -3.51 22.39
N ALA A 207 -27.26 -4.13 23.34
CA ALA A 207 -25.82 -4.38 23.21
C ALA A 207 -25.48 -5.22 21.97
N VAL A 208 -26.34 -6.18 21.61
CA VAL A 208 -26.22 -6.99 20.39
C VAL A 208 -26.53 -6.17 19.12
N THR A 209 -27.58 -5.34 19.15
CA THR A 209 -28.14 -4.70 17.94
C THR A 209 -27.62 -3.29 17.66
N VAL A 210 -26.99 -2.62 18.63
CA VAL A 210 -26.69 -1.18 18.57
C VAL A 210 -25.85 -0.79 17.34
N LEU A 211 -24.80 -1.55 17.03
CA LEU A 211 -23.92 -1.25 15.89
C LEU A 211 -24.30 -1.98 14.61
N LEU A 212 -24.86 -3.19 14.70
CA LEU A 212 -25.08 -4.03 13.51
C LEU A 212 -26.42 -3.73 12.82
N GLU A 213 -27.41 -3.19 13.54
CA GLU A 213 -28.74 -2.93 13.01
C GLU A 213 -29.20 -1.48 13.21
N LYS A 214 -29.02 -0.93 14.41
CA LYS A 214 -29.61 0.38 14.75
C LYS A 214 -28.86 1.56 14.12
N THR A 215 -27.64 1.38 13.61
CA THR A 215 -26.90 2.44 12.90
C THR A 215 -27.32 2.57 11.45
N LEU A 216 -27.90 3.74 11.11
CA LEU A 216 -28.34 4.06 9.75
C LEU A 216 -27.24 4.73 8.90
N HIS A 217 -26.16 5.20 9.54
CA HIS A 217 -25.11 5.92 8.83
C HIS A 217 -24.28 4.99 7.94
N HIS A 218 -24.04 5.40 6.69
CA HIS A 218 -23.33 4.58 5.71
C HIS A 218 -21.93 4.16 6.18
N ASP A 219 -21.20 5.07 6.82
CA ASP A 219 -19.83 4.81 7.34
C ASP A 219 -19.81 3.90 8.58
N LEU A 220 -20.97 3.53 9.14
CA LEU A 220 -21.10 2.65 10.31
C LEU A 220 -21.86 1.35 10.01
N GLN A 221 -22.31 1.15 8.76
CA GLN A 221 -22.93 -0.12 8.33
C GLN A 221 -21.86 -1.20 8.14
N VAL A 222 -21.35 -1.75 9.25
CA VAL A 222 -20.18 -2.64 9.29
C VAL A 222 -20.30 -3.81 8.31
N LEU A 223 -21.39 -4.59 8.39
CA LEU A 223 -21.57 -5.79 7.57
C LEU A 223 -21.62 -5.46 6.07
N ARG A 224 -22.30 -4.36 5.72
CA ARG A 224 -22.34 -3.86 4.34
C ARG A 224 -20.95 -3.45 3.85
N ILE A 225 -20.17 -2.77 4.68
CA ILE A 225 -18.81 -2.32 4.31
C ILE A 225 -17.93 -3.53 4.01
N PHE A 226 -17.99 -4.60 4.81
CA PHE A 226 -17.27 -5.84 4.54
C PHE A 226 -17.74 -6.51 3.24
N GLU A 227 -19.04 -6.62 3.01
CA GLU A 227 -19.61 -7.22 1.81
C GLU A 227 -19.20 -6.45 0.52
N GLU A 228 -19.28 -5.11 0.57
CA GLU A 228 -18.81 -4.23 -0.51
C GLU A 228 -17.30 -4.42 -0.76
N SER A 229 -16.51 -4.55 0.30
CA SER A 229 -15.06 -4.69 0.20
C SER A 229 -14.67 -6.03 -0.45
N ILE A 230 -15.28 -7.13 -0.03
CA ILE A 230 -15.10 -8.45 -0.66
C ILE A 230 -15.51 -8.40 -2.13
N SER A 231 -16.63 -7.73 -2.45
CA SER A 231 -17.11 -7.58 -3.83
C SER A 231 -16.11 -6.80 -4.70
N ILE A 232 -15.54 -5.72 -4.19
CA ILE A 232 -14.52 -4.91 -4.89
C ILE A 232 -13.25 -5.75 -5.14
N LEU A 233 -12.79 -6.49 -4.13
CA LEU A 233 -11.61 -7.36 -4.25
C LEU A 233 -11.88 -8.45 -5.28
N SER A 234 -13.03 -9.12 -5.22
CA SER A 234 -13.45 -10.14 -6.19
C SER A 234 -13.51 -9.61 -7.64
N GLU A 235 -14.01 -8.38 -7.84
CA GLU A 235 -13.97 -7.73 -9.15
C GLU A 235 -12.53 -7.46 -9.60
N SER A 236 -11.65 -7.04 -8.69
CA SER A 236 -10.22 -6.82 -8.96
C SER A 236 -9.53 -8.12 -9.40
N VAL A 237 -9.79 -9.23 -8.71
CA VAL A 237 -9.31 -10.58 -9.09
C VAL A 237 -9.81 -10.96 -10.47
N THR A 238 -11.09 -10.75 -10.74
CA THR A 238 -11.70 -11.02 -12.06
C THR A 238 -11.04 -10.18 -13.16
N LYS A 239 -10.74 -8.90 -12.89
CA LYS A 239 -9.99 -8.03 -13.81
C LYS A 239 -8.57 -8.56 -14.02
N SER A 240 -7.89 -9.03 -12.99
CA SER A 240 -6.55 -9.63 -13.10
C SER A 240 -6.55 -10.92 -13.90
N PHE A 241 -7.55 -11.80 -13.72
CA PHE A 241 -7.75 -12.98 -14.58
C PHE A 241 -7.99 -12.62 -16.04
N LYS A 242 -8.89 -11.67 -16.32
CA LYS A 242 -9.16 -11.21 -17.69
C LYS A 242 -7.88 -10.63 -18.33
N ARG A 243 -7.12 -9.84 -17.58
CA ARG A 243 -5.82 -9.29 -18.02
C ARG A 243 -4.80 -10.40 -18.30
N PHE A 244 -4.69 -11.38 -17.41
CA PHE A 244 -3.80 -12.53 -17.58
C PHE A 244 -4.16 -13.34 -18.84
N ARG A 245 -5.45 -13.65 -19.03
CA ARG A 245 -5.95 -14.33 -20.22
C ARG A 245 -5.67 -13.55 -21.51
N ASN A 246 -5.94 -12.24 -21.50
CA ASN A 246 -5.76 -11.39 -22.69
C ASN A 246 -4.29 -11.18 -23.07
N ARG A 247 -3.36 -11.31 -22.10
CA ARG A 247 -1.92 -11.26 -22.38
C ARG A 247 -1.47 -12.42 -23.27
N GLY A 248 -2.13 -13.58 -23.13
CA GLY A 248 -1.80 -14.80 -23.86
C GLY A 248 -0.41 -15.33 -23.50
N PHE A 249 -0.06 -16.47 -24.11
CA PHE A 249 1.28 -17.04 -24.03
C PHE A 249 2.19 -16.30 -25.01
N THR A 250 3.45 -16.11 -24.63
CA THR A 250 4.46 -15.65 -25.59
C THR A 250 4.65 -16.76 -26.65
N ASN A 251 4.06 -16.54 -27.83
CA ASN A 251 4.09 -17.53 -28.92
C ASN A 251 5.47 -17.62 -29.58
N ARG A 252 6.22 -16.51 -29.58
CA ARG A 252 7.56 -16.42 -30.16
C ARG A 252 8.52 -15.71 -29.21
N PRO A 253 9.59 -16.38 -28.75
CA PRO A 253 10.65 -15.78 -27.93
C PRO A 253 11.24 -14.50 -28.54
N ALA A 254 11.36 -14.44 -29.87
CA ALA A 254 11.87 -13.29 -30.60
C ALA A 254 11.00 -12.02 -30.51
N ASP A 255 9.73 -12.15 -30.11
CA ASP A 255 8.80 -11.04 -29.97
C ASP A 255 8.75 -10.51 -28.52
N HIS A 256 9.48 -11.12 -27.59
CA HIS A 256 9.54 -10.67 -26.18
C HIS A 256 10.08 -9.24 -26.06
N ASP A 257 11.12 -8.92 -26.83
CA ASP A 257 11.79 -7.62 -26.86
C ASP A 257 11.25 -6.71 -27.96
N ARG A 258 10.07 -7.00 -28.51
CA ARG A 258 9.43 -6.17 -29.52
C ARG A 258 8.22 -5.45 -28.94
N THR A 259 8.04 -4.21 -29.40
CA THR A 259 6.85 -3.41 -29.16
C THR A 259 5.68 -4.00 -29.97
N SER A 260 4.44 -3.63 -29.65
CA SER A 260 3.24 -4.00 -30.43
C SER A 260 3.38 -3.74 -31.94
N ASP A 261 4.19 -2.75 -32.30
CA ASP A 261 4.44 -2.32 -33.69
C ASP A 261 5.61 -3.08 -34.36
N GLY A 262 6.15 -4.12 -33.71
CA GLY A 262 7.23 -4.96 -34.22
C GLY A 262 8.64 -4.38 -34.10
N LYS A 263 8.79 -3.17 -33.56
CA LYS A 263 10.10 -2.53 -33.30
C LYS A 263 10.78 -3.11 -32.07
N ILE A 264 12.10 -3.32 -32.14
CA ILE A 264 12.92 -3.70 -30.98
C ILE A 264 12.78 -2.61 -29.90
N MET A 265 12.46 -3.04 -28.69
CA MET A 265 12.31 -2.16 -27.54
C MET A 265 13.65 -1.53 -27.19
N THR A 266 13.63 -0.24 -26.83
CA THR A 266 14.78 0.40 -26.20
C THR A 266 14.95 -0.12 -24.77
N ALA A 267 16.17 -0.04 -24.22
CA ALA A 267 16.44 -0.48 -22.84
C ALA A 267 15.46 0.16 -21.83
N ALA A 268 15.21 1.46 -21.95
CA ALA A 268 14.26 2.17 -21.09
C ALA A 268 12.81 1.66 -21.21
N GLN A 269 12.40 1.19 -22.39
CA GLN A 269 11.06 0.60 -22.58
C GLN A 269 10.97 -0.81 -21.99
N GLN A 270 12.06 -1.58 -22.01
CA GLN A 270 12.12 -2.90 -21.38
C GLN A 270 11.99 -2.76 -19.86
N ASP A 271 12.80 -1.88 -19.25
CA ASP A 271 12.75 -1.60 -17.82
C ASP A 271 11.35 -1.15 -17.39
N TYR A 272 10.71 -0.26 -18.17
CA TYR A 272 9.34 0.18 -17.89
C TYR A 272 8.33 -0.98 -17.96
N LYS A 273 8.45 -1.88 -18.94
CA LYS A 273 7.58 -3.06 -19.08
C LYS A 273 7.75 -4.00 -17.89
N GLU A 274 8.98 -4.24 -17.45
CA GLU A 274 9.28 -5.08 -16.28
C GLU A 274 8.73 -4.46 -14.99
N LEU A 275 8.96 -3.17 -14.77
CA LEU A 275 8.41 -2.43 -13.63
C LEU A 275 6.88 -2.54 -13.59
N GLN A 276 6.22 -2.41 -14.75
CA GLN A 276 4.76 -2.55 -14.85
C GLN A 276 4.27 -3.96 -14.51
N VAL A 277 5.04 -5.00 -14.85
CA VAL A 277 4.71 -6.39 -14.45
C VAL A 277 4.91 -6.59 -12.96
N ALA A 278 6.02 -6.11 -12.40
CA ALA A 278 6.30 -6.18 -10.97
C ALA A 278 5.22 -5.46 -10.15
N ARG A 279 4.83 -4.24 -10.55
CA ARG A 279 3.74 -3.48 -9.92
C ARG A 279 2.43 -4.27 -9.92
N ARG A 280 2.05 -4.88 -11.04
CA ARG A 280 0.82 -5.70 -11.13
C ARG A 280 0.86 -6.97 -10.28
N ASN A 281 2.03 -7.61 -10.18
CA ASN A 281 2.16 -8.78 -9.30
C ASN A 281 2.06 -8.36 -7.83
N ARG A 282 2.58 -7.19 -7.47
CA ARG A 282 2.40 -6.59 -6.15
C ARG A 282 0.93 -6.24 -5.87
N GLU A 283 0.20 -5.70 -6.85
CA GLU A 283 -1.24 -5.45 -6.75
C GLU A 283 -1.99 -6.76 -6.41
N ASP A 284 -1.76 -7.84 -7.16
CA ASP A 284 -2.44 -9.12 -6.93
C ASP A 284 -2.09 -9.74 -5.56
N LEU A 285 -0.84 -9.58 -5.09
CA LEU A 285 -0.45 -9.99 -3.75
C LEU A 285 -1.13 -9.14 -2.67
N SER A 286 -1.30 -7.83 -2.89
CA SER A 286 -2.00 -6.98 -1.92
C SER A 286 -3.47 -7.36 -1.81
N ILE A 287 -4.14 -7.76 -2.90
CA ILE A 287 -5.52 -8.28 -2.84
C ILE A 287 -5.62 -9.50 -1.92
N LEU A 288 -4.65 -10.41 -1.98
CA LEU A 288 -4.62 -11.59 -1.11
C LEU A 288 -4.44 -11.22 0.37
N LEU A 289 -3.59 -10.24 0.66
CA LEU A 289 -3.41 -9.75 2.03
C LEU A 289 -4.69 -9.11 2.56
N GLU A 290 -5.32 -8.21 1.78
CA GLU A 290 -6.58 -7.55 2.16
C GLU A 290 -7.72 -8.57 2.42
N LEU A 291 -7.83 -9.63 1.61
CA LEU A 291 -8.81 -10.70 1.83
C LEU A 291 -8.55 -11.43 3.16
N ARG A 292 -7.29 -11.71 3.47
CA ARG A 292 -6.90 -12.37 4.72
C ARG A 292 -7.21 -11.51 5.93
N ASP A 293 -6.94 -10.21 5.85
CA ASP A 293 -7.21 -9.27 6.94
C ASP A 293 -8.73 -9.16 7.19
N ILE A 294 -9.55 -9.13 6.14
CA ILE A 294 -11.02 -9.23 6.24
C ILE A 294 -11.45 -10.53 6.94
N GLU A 295 -10.88 -11.68 6.57
CA GLU A 295 -11.23 -12.96 7.21
C GLU A 295 -10.87 -13.00 8.70
N ASP A 296 -9.72 -12.44 9.07
CA ASP A 296 -9.28 -12.33 10.47
C ASP A 296 -10.23 -11.42 11.28
N GLU A 297 -10.63 -10.26 10.72
CA GLU A 297 -11.57 -9.33 11.34
C GLU A 297 -12.96 -9.96 11.51
N LEU A 298 -13.50 -10.58 10.46
CA LEU A 298 -14.79 -11.30 10.49
C LEU A 298 -14.77 -12.45 11.52
N SER A 299 -13.66 -13.19 11.59
CA SER A 299 -13.48 -14.26 12.58
C SER A 299 -13.46 -13.71 14.02
N THR A 300 -12.91 -12.51 14.22
CA THR A 300 -12.92 -11.85 15.53
C THR A 300 -14.32 -11.37 15.92
N ILE A 301 -15.11 -10.88 14.97
CA ILE A 301 -16.52 -10.53 15.19
C ILE A 301 -17.33 -11.80 15.52
N LEU A 302 -17.13 -12.91 14.81
CA LEU A 302 -17.77 -14.19 15.14
C LEU A 302 -17.49 -14.64 16.57
N LYS A 303 -16.23 -14.55 17.02
CA LYS A 303 -15.84 -14.86 18.40
C LYS A 303 -16.57 -13.97 19.42
N LEU A 304 -16.76 -12.69 19.11
CA LEU A 304 -17.54 -11.78 19.95
C LEU A 304 -19.00 -12.23 20.04
N LEU A 305 -19.63 -12.55 18.91
CA LEU A 305 -21.01 -13.04 18.85
C LEU A 305 -21.17 -14.39 19.58
N GLU A 306 -20.16 -15.26 19.56
CA GLU A 306 -20.10 -16.51 20.32
C GLU A 306 -20.08 -16.28 21.84
N GLN A 307 -19.33 -15.28 22.29
CA GLN A 307 -19.34 -14.88 23.70
C GLN A 307 -20.68 -14.26 24.11
N GLN A 308 -21.27 -13.39 23.28
CA GLN A 308 -22.58 -12.79 23.56
C GLN A 308 -23.67 -13.87 23.68
N ASP A 309 -23.68 -14.84 22.77
CA ASP A 309 -24.61 -15.96 22.79
C ASP A 309 -24.46 -16.83 24.04
N THR A 310 -23.23 -17.08 24.49
CA THR A 310 -22.98 -17.81 25.74
C THR A 310 -23.58 -17.07 26.95
N VAL A 311 -23.46 -15.74 26.97
CA VAL A 311 -24.04 -14.90 28.03
C VAL A 311 -25.57 -14.90 27.95
N ILE A 312 -26.15 -14.75 26.76
CA ILE A 312 -27.60 -14.79 26.54
C ILE A 312 -28.18 -16.14 26.95
N ASN A 313 -27.55 -17.25 26.58
CA ASN A 313 -27.97 -18.59 26.99
C ASN A 313 -27.91 -18.78 28.53
N SER A 314 -26.96 -18.14 29.19
CA SER A 314 -26.88 -18.14 30.66
C SER A 314 -28.02 -17.32 31.27
N MET A 315 -28.36 -16.18 30.65
CA MET A 315 -29.50 -15.35 31.06
C MET A 315 -30.83 -16.05 30.83
N VAL A 316 -31.05 -16.69 29.67
CA VAL A 316 -32.29 -17.44 29.39
C VAL A 316 -32.55 -18.49 30.46
N LYS A 317 -31.53 -19.25 30.87
CA LYS A 317 -31.66 -20.24 31.96
C LYS A 317 -32.02 -19.62 33.31
N TYR A 318 -31.50 -18.43 33.59
CA TYR A 318 -31.81 -17.70 34.81
C TYR A 318 -33.27 -17.20 34.79
N PHE A 319 -33.69 -16.61 33.68
CA PHE A 319 -35.01 -16.01 33.51
C PHE A 319 -36.13 -17.00 33.23
N ASP A 320 -35.84 -18.19 32.69
CA ASP A 320 -36.83 -19.27 32.50
C ASP A 320 -37.53 -19.64 33.82
N ASN A 321 -36.86 -19.46 34.95
CA ASN A 321 -37.42 -19.71 36.28
C ASN A 321 -38.28 -18.55 36.81
N LEU A 322 -38.14 -17.36 36.23
CA LEU A 322 -38.76 -16.11 36.69
C LEU A 322 -39.89 -15.63 35.75
N GLY A 323 -39.87 -16.02 34.47
CA GLY A 323 -40.85 -15.62 33.46
C GLY A 323 -40.59 -14.25 32.82
N ASP A 324 -39.53 -13.57 33.23
CA ASP A 324 -39.22 -12.18 32.87
C ASP A 324 -38.28 -12.10 31.65
N GLY A 325 -38.44 -11.12 30.77
CA GLY A 325 -37.44 -10.74 29.76
C GLY A 325 -37.16 -11.74 28.62
N LYS A 326 -37.76 -12.94 28.65
CA LYS A 326 -37.50 -14.02 27.68
C LYS A 326 -37.68 -13.59 26.22
N SER A 327 -38.74 -12.84 25.92
CA SER A 327 -39.00 -12.37 24.56
C SER A 327 -37.90 -11.47 23.97
N PHE A 328 -37.19 -10.70 24.81
CA PHE A 328 -36.07 -9.87 24.36
C PHE A 328 -34.80 -10.70 24.15
N LEU A 329 -34.59 -11.73 24.99
CA LEU A 329 -33.46 -12.65 24.85
C LEU A 329 -33.62 -13.57 23.64
N ASP A 330 -34.83 -14.07 23.38
CA ASP A 330 -35.13 -14.85 22.17
C ASP A 330 -34.88 -14.01 20.90
N GLN A 331 -35.29 -12.73 20.92
CA GLN A 331 -34.97 -11.78 19.85
C GLN A 331 -33.45 -11.58 19.70
N ALA A 332 -32.73 -11.40 20.81
CA ALA A 332 -31.28 -11.21 20.77
C ALA A 332 -30.56 -12.45 20.20
N HIS A 333 -30.99 -13.65 20.59
CA HIS A 333 -30.47 -14.91 20.05
C HIS A 333 -30.73 -15.03 18.55
N GLN A 334 -31.95 -14.72 18.10
CA GLN A 334 -32.30 -14.71 16.68
C GLN A 334 -31.41 -13.74 15.89
N ARG A 335 -31.18 -12.53 16.40
CA ARG A 335 -30.30 -11.55 15.72
C ARG A 335 -28.86 -12.01 15.65
N ILE A 336 -28.34 -12.63 16.70
CA ILE A 336 -26.99 -13.20 16.68
C ILE A 336 -26.87 -14.27 15.60
N ASP A 337 -27.87 -15.15 15.47
CA ASP A 337 -27.85 -16.21 14.45
C ASP A 337 -27.92 -15.65 13.03
N GLU A 338 -28.73 -14.60 12.81
CA GLU A 338 -28.75 -13.85 11.54
C GLU A 338 -27.37 -13.24 11.22
N TYR A 339 -26.74 -12.56 12.18
CA TYR A 339 -25.40 -11.97 11.99
C TYR A 339 -24.34 -13.02 11.74
N ARG A 340 -24.37 -14.15 12.47
CA ARG A 340 -23.47 -15.29 12.25
C ARG A 340 -23.62 -15.85 10.85
N SER A 341 -24.86 -16.04 10.37
CA SER A 341 -25.11 -16.51 9.01
C SER A 341 -24.49 -15.57 7.99
N GLN A 342 -24.77 -14.27 8.08
CA GLN A 342 -24.25 -13.28 7.15
C GLN A 342 -22.72 -13.21 7.16
N ILE A 343 -22.09 -13.28 8.34
CA ILE A 343 -20.62 -13.27 8.45
C ILE A 343 -20.01 -14.57 7.90
N ASN A 344 -20.64 -15.72 8.11
CA ASN A 344 -20.18 -16.99 7.53
C ASN A 344 -20.26 -16.97 5.99
N ASP A 345 -21.33 -16.43 5.43
CA ASP A 345 -21.46 -16.26 3.98
C ASP A 345 -20.36 -15.34 3.40
N MET A 346 -20.08 -14.23 4.08
CA MET A 346 -18.97 -13.33 3.70
C MET A 346 -17.62 -14.03 3.82
N LYS A 347 -17.40 -14.82 4.86
CA LYS A 347 -16.16 -15.57 5.06
C LYS A 347 -15.97 -16.64 3.98
N GLU A 348 -17.03 -17.35 3.61
CA GLU A 348 -16.98 -18.31 2.49
C GLU A 348 -16.66 -17.59 1.16
N SER A 349 -17.33 -16.48 0.88
CA SER A 349 -17.10 -15.67 -0.33
C SER A 349 -15.66 -15.13 -0.41
N SER A 350 -15.13 -14.65 0.71
CA SER A 350 -13.73 -14.22 0.83
C SER A 350 -12.77 -15.38 0.56
N HIS A 351 -12.99 -16.53 1.19
CA HIS A 351 -12.13 -17.71 1.03
C HIS A 351 -12.12 -18.23 -0.41
N LEU A 352 -13.28 -18.24 -1.08
CA LEU A 352 -13.37 -18.57 -2.51
C LEU A 352 -12.59 -17.58 -3.38
N THR A 353 -12.66 -16.29 -3.05
CA THR A 353 -11.90 -15.23 -3.74
C THR A 353 -10.40 -15.38 -3.50
N GLN A 354 -9.97 -15.67 -2.27
CA GLN A 354 -8.56 -15.93 -1.94
C GLN A 354 -8.04 -17.11 -2.75
N LYS A 355 -8.76 -18.23 -2.77
CA LYS A 355 -8.41 -19.40 -3.57
C LYS A 355 -8.31 -19.08 -5.06
N ALA A 356 -9.15 -18.18 -5.58
CA ALA A 356 -9.06 -17.71 -6.95
C ALA A 356 -7.78 -16.89 -7.18
N VAL A 357 -7.37 -16.03 -6.25
CA VAL A 357 -6.10 -15.29 -6.33
C VAL A 357 -4.90 -16.23 -6.28
N GLU A 358 -4.89 -17.19 -5.36
CA GLU A 358 -3.83 -18.20 -5.27
C GLU A 358 -3.71 -19.00 -6.56
N THR A 359 -4.84 -19.40 -7.14
CA THR A 359 -4.87 -20.07 -8.45
C THR A 359 -4.31 -19.17 -9.56
N LEU A 360 -4.65 -17.87 -9.56
CA LEU A 360 -4.09 -16.91 -10.53
C LEU A 360 -2.58 -16.78 -10.39
N LEU A 361 -2.07 -16.69 -9.16
CA LEU A 361 -0.65 -16.58 -8.87
C LEU A 361 0.11 -17.84 -9.30
N ASP A 362 -0.45 -19.03 -9.02
CA ASP A 362 0.10 -20.31 -9.48
C ASP A 362 0.13 -20.40 -11.02
N LEU A 363 -0.94 -19.99 -11.70
CA LEU A 363 -0.98 -19.96 -13.16
C LEU A 363 0.05 -18.98 -13.74
N LYS A 364 0.23 -17.81 -13.11
CA LYS A 364 1.26 -16.83 -13.51
C LYS A 364 2.67 -17.37 -13.30
N GLN A 365 2.92 -18.06 -12.20
CA GLN A 365 4.21 -18.67 -11.92
C GLN A 365 4.51 -19.80 -12.92
N LYS A 366 3.54 -20.66 -13.20
CA LYS A 366 3.65 -21.69 -14.24
C LYS A 366 3.92 -21.09 -15.62
N GLN A 367 3.25 -19.99 -15.95
CA GLN A 367 3.48 -19.26 -17.19
C GLN A 367 4.92 -18.72 -17.28
N ALA A 368 5.41 -18.10 -16.21
CA ALA A 368 6.77 -17.57 -16.15
C ALA A 368 7.81 -18.67 -16.36
N ASN A 369 7.63 -19.83 -15.71
CA ASN A 369 8.52 -20.99 -15.87
C ASN A 369 8.53 -21.51 -17.31
N VAL A 370 7.37 -21.57 -17.97
CA VAL A 370 7.26 -22.01 -19.38
C VAL A 370 7.93 -21.00 -20.32
N ASP A 371 7.70 -19.70 -20.09
CA ASP A 371 8.31 -18.66 -20.90
C ASP A 371 9.84 -18.64 -20.72
N GLU A 372 10.34 -18.76 -19.49
CA GLU A 372 11.78 -18.88 -19.20
C GLU A 372 12.41 -20.11 -19.90
N ALA A 373 11.74 -21.27 -19.86
CA ALA A 373 12.19 -22.47 -20.55
C ALA A 373 12.26 -22.27 -22.08
N LYS A 374 11.25 -21.61 -22.67
CA LYS A 374 11.25 -21.26 -24.10
C LYS A 374 12.37 -20.28 -24.45
N MET A 375 12.59 -19.25 -23.62
CA MET A 375 13.66 -18.27 -23.80
C MET A 375 15.03 -18.95 -23.73
N THR A 376 15.24 -19.85 -22.77
CA THR A 376 16.48 -20.62 -22.62
C THR A 376 16.74 -21.50 -23.85
N ARG A 377 15.72 -22.22 -24.32
CA ARG A 377 15.82 -23.02 -25.55
C ARG A 377 16.15 -22.17 -26.77
N TRP A 378 15.52 -21.00 -26.88
CA TRP A 378 15.78 -20.06 -27.96
C TRP A 378 17.21 -19.52 -27.92
N GLN A 379 17.70 -19.11 -26.75
CA GLN A 379 19.08 -18.65 -26.58
C GLN A 379 20.09 -19.74 -26.97
N ALA A 380 19.82 -21.00 -26.62
CA ALA A 380 20.67 -22.13 -27.03
C ALA A 380 20.68 -22.34 -28.56
N GLU A 381 19.52 -22.24 -29.22
CA GLU A 381 19.42 -22.35 -30.69
C GLU A 381 20.14 -21.19 -31.41
N VAL A 382 19.98 -19.96 -30.93
CA VAL A 382 20.69 -18.79 -31.45
C VAL A 382 22.20 -18.94 -31.23
N ALA A 383 22.65 -19.37 -30.05
CA ALA A 383 24.06 -19.61 -29.77
C ALA A 383 24.64 -20.72 -30.66
N GLN A 384 23.88 -21.79 -30.94
CA GLN A 384 24.31 -22.88 -31.82
C GLN A 384 24.47 -22.40 -33.27
N THR A 385 23.48 -21.67 -33.80
CA THR A 385 23.55 -21.11 -35.16
C THR A 385 24.69 -20.10 -35.29
N GLN A 386 24.91 -19.26 -34.28
CA GLN A 386 26.06 -18.37 -34.20
C GLN A 386 27.39 -19.14 -34.17
N SER A 387 27.49 -20.20 -33.36
CA SER A 387 28.69 -21.05 -33.28
C SER A 387 29.03 -21.70 -34.63
N ARG A 388 28.02 -22.12 -35.41
CA ARG A 388 28.21 -22.66 -36.75
C ARG A 388 28.78 -21.61 -37.71
N ALA A 389 28.28 -20.37 -37.66
CA ALA A 389 28.79 -19.28 -38.50
C ALA A 389 30.26 -18.97 -38.18
N VAL A 390 30.62 -18.93 -36.89
CA VAL A 390 32.01 -18.77 -36.44
C VAL A 390 32.89 -19.92 -36.94
N MET A 391 32.42 -21.17 -36.86
CA MET A 391 33.17 -22.33 -37.35
C MET A 391 33.49 -22.22 -38.85
N VAL A 392 32.54 -21.80 -39.68
CA VAL A 392 32.76 -21.61 -41.13
C VAL A 392 33.80 -20.50 -41.38
N PHE A 393 33.70 -19.37 -40.68
CA PHE A 393 34.68 -18.29 -40.77
C PHE A 393 36.09 -18.74 -40.35
N THR A 394 36.18 -19.54 -39.28
CA THR A 394 37.44 -20.12 -38.80
C THR A 394 38.03 -21.10 -39.83
N ILE A 395 37.22 -21.97 -40.44
CA ILE A 395 37.70 -22.89 -41.50
C ILE A 395 38.27 -22.10 -42.67
N PHE A 396 37.55 -21.07 -43.14
CA PHE A 396 38.04 -20.19 -44.21
C PHE A 396 39.38 -19.56 -43.83
N SER A 397 39.49 -19.02 -42.61
CA SER A 397 40.71 -18.39 -42.13
C SER A 397 41.89 -19.37 -42.00
N VAL A 398 41.67 -20.58 -41.47
CA VAL A 398 42.73 -21.60 -41.31
C VAL A 398 43.28 -22.08 -42.64
N VAL A 399 42.44 -22.14 -43.70
CA VAL A 399 42.89 -22.54 -45.05
C VAL A 399 43.52 -21.38 -45.81
N PHE A 400 42.85 -20.23 -45.86
CA PHE A 400 43.28 -19.11 -46.71
C PHE A 400 44.38 -18.26 -46.09
N LEU A 401 44.44 -18.10 -44.77
CA LEU A 401 45.46 -17.25 -44.15
C LEU A 401 46.89 -17.76 -44.43
N PRO A 402 47.23 -19.07 -44.24
CA PRO A 402 48.54 -19.58 -44.61
C PRO A 402 48.78 -19.51 -46.12
N LEU A 403 47.76 -19.80 -46.93
CA LEU A 403 47.89 -19.76 -48.38
C LEU A 403 48.18 -18.34 -48.88
N SER A 404 47.46 -17.34 -48.36
CA SER A 404 47.70 -15.92 -48.63
C SER A 404 49.08 -15.48 -48.15
N PHE A 405 49.50 -15.94 -46.96
CA PHE A 405 50.85 -15.70 -46.45
C PHE A 405 51.90 -16.23 -47.43
N PHE A 406 51.81 -17.48 -47.87
CA PHE A 406 52.75 -18.01 -48.86
C PHE A 406 52.67 -17.23 -50.17
N THR A 407 51.50 -16.96 -50.75
CA THR A 407 51.42 -16.20 -52.01
C THR A 407 52.02 -14.79 -51.89
N SER A 408 51.86 -14.14 -50.74
CA SER A 408 52.45 -12.82 -50.50
C SER A 408 53.95 -12.91 -50.28
N LEU A 409 54.43 -13.87 -49.47
CA LEU A 409 55.85 -14.16 -49.30
C LEU A 409 56.50 -14.44 -50.66
N PHE A 410 55.84 -15.23 -51.51
CA PHE A 410 56.30 -15.51 -52.87
C PHE A 410 56.14 -14.37 -53.88
N GLY A 411 55.36 -13.34 -53.54
CA GLY A 411 55.24 -12.11 -54.32
C GLY A 411 56.25 -11.02 -53.95
N ILE A 412 57.08 -11.22 -52.91
CA ILE A 412 58.09 -10.24 -52.51
C ILE A 412 59.26 -10.29 -53.51
N ASN A 413 59.66 -9.11 -54.01
CA ASN A 413 60.84 -8.94 -54.85
C ASN A 413 62.13 -9.03 -54.02
N ALA A 414 62.37 -10.15 -53.35
CA ALA A 414 63.57 -10.40 -52.59
C ALA A 414 64.73 -10.78 -53.53
N ARG A 415 65.94 -10.29 -53.24
CA ARG A 415 67.14 -10.59 -54.04
C ARG A 415 67.42 -12.08 -54.21
N GLU A 416 67.16 -12.86 -53.17
CA GLU A 416 67.31 -14.32 -53.15
C GLU A 416 66.37 -15.03 -54.15
N TRP A 417 65.30 -14.37 -54.58
CA TRP A 417 64.22 -14.94 -55.39
C TRP A 417 64.18 -14.37 -56.81
N SER A 418 64.51 -13.08 -56.98
CA SER A 418 64.51 -12.39 -58.29
C SER A 418 65.86 -12.44 -59.02
N GLY A 419 66.96 -12.77 -58.33
CA GLY A 419 68.31 -12.84 -58.91
C GLY A 419 68.95 -11.49 -59.24
N GLU A 420 68.28 -10.37 -58.93
CA GLU A 420 68.71 -9.01 -59.28
C GLU A 420 69.44 -8.34 -58.10
N GLN A 421 70.64 -7.82 -58.32
CA GLN A 421 71.51 -7.31 -57.24
C GLN A 421 71.03 -5.99 -56.61
N THR A 422 70.08 -5.30 -57.24
CA THR A 422 69.51 -4.02 -56.79
C THR A 422 68.43 -4.18 -55.71
N ASN A 423 67.90 -5.38 -55.51
CA ASN A 423 66.85 -5.64 -54.51
C ASN A 423 67.42 -5.92 -53.11
N PRO A 424 66.68 -5.59 -52.03
CA PRO A 424 67.09 -5.93 -50.67
C PRO A 424 67.13 -7.44 -50.42
N THR A 425 67.95 -7.87 -49.45
CA THR A 425 67.95 -9.28 -49.01
C THR A 425 66.70 -9.60 -48.19
N LEU A 426 66.27 -10.88 -48.19
CA LEU A 426 65.07 -11.28 -47.46
C LEU A 426 65.24 -11.05 -45.95
N GLY A 427 66.46 -11.26 -45.44
CA GLY A 427 66.82 -10.99 -44.05
C GLY A 427 66.68 -9.53 -43.65
N GLU A 428 67.11 -8.59 -44.48
CA GLU A 428 66.98 -7.14 -44.21
C GLU A 428 65.52 -6.69 -44.22
N MET A 429 64.71 -7.20 -45.16
CA MET A 429 63.28 -6.91 -45.21
C MET A 429 62.56 -7.43 -43.96
N PHE A 430 62.87 -8.64 -43.53
CA PHE A 430 62.23 -9.26 -42.35
C PHE A 430 62.63 -8.57 -41.04
N GLN A 431 63.88 -8.10 -40.92
CA GLN A 431 64.35 -7.34 -39.75
C GLN A 431 63.59 -6.03 -39.52
N ILE A 432 63.13 -5.37 -40.59
CA ILE A 432 62.32 -4.13 -40.49
C ILE A 432 60.84 -4.47 -40.36
N ALA A 433 60.34 -5.41 -41.16
CA ALA A 433 58.92 -5.71 -41.25
C ALA A 433 58.36 -6.45 -40.02
N ALA A 434 59.12 -7.38 -39.42
CA ALA A 434 58.63 -8.20 -38.31
C ALA A 434 58.39 -7.39 -37.02
N PRO A 435 59.32 -6.52 -36.54
CA PRO A 435 59.08 -5.70 -35.37
C PRO A 435 57.98 -4.65 -35.60
N ALA A 436 57.93 -4.04 -36.78
CA ALA A 436 56.88 -3.08 -37.12
C ALA A 436 55.50 -3.74 -37.14
N SER A 437 55.37 -4.91 -37.77
CA SER A 437 54.11 -5.67 -37.80
C SER A 437 53.69 -6.12 -36.40
N PHE A 438 54.63 -6.62 -35.58
CA PHE A 438 54.34 -6.99 -34.20
C PHE A 438 53.85 -5.80 -33.38
N ALA A 439 54.51 -4.64 -33.49
CA ALA A 439 54.09 -3.42 -32.81
C ALA A 439 52.70 -2.96 -33.24
N ILE A 440 52.40 -2.98 -34.55
CA ILE A 440 51.08 -2.59 -35.09
C ILE A 440 49.99 -3.57 -34.62
N ILE A 441 50.24 -4.88 -34.68
CA ILE A 441 49.28 -5.90 -34.24
C ILE A 441 49.04 -5.79 -32.73
N PHE A 442 50.10 -5.67 -31.93
CA PHE A 442 49.99 -5.55 -30.49
C PHE A 442 49.21 -4.28 -30.09
N LEU A 443 49.54 -3.14 -30.71
CA LEU A 443 48.82 -1.88 -30.47
C LEU A 443 47.35 -1.99 -30.90
N SER A 444 47.07 -2.61 -32.04
CA SER A 444 45.71 -2.84 -32.53
C SER A 444 44.90 -3.73 -31.59
N LEU A 445 45.47 -4.84 -31.11
CA LEU A 445 44.82 -5.72 -30.14
C LEU A 445 44.62 -5.03 -28.79
N PHE A 446 45.60 -4.26 -28.32
CA PHE A 446 45.50 -3.52 -27.07
C PHE A 446 44.38 -2.46 -27.11
N ILE A 447 44.22 -1.77 -28.24
CA ILE A 447 43.10 -0.84 -28.47
C ILE A 447 41.78 -1.62 -28.59
N ALA A 448 41.78 -2.77 -29.26
CA ALA A 448 40.58 -3.57 -29.45
C ALA A 448 40.06 -4.15 -28.12
N PHE A 449 40.91 -4.67 -27.24
CA PHE A 449 40.49 -5.37 -26.03
C PHE A 449 40.38 -4.49 -24.78
N SER A 450 40.73 -3.20 -24.85
CA SER A 450 40.53 -2.28 -23.73
C SER A 450 39.32 -1.38 -23.95
N ASP A 451 38.35 -1.47 -23.05
CA ASP A 451 37.10 -0.70 -23.14
C ASP A 451 37.35 0.81 -23.01
N THR A 452 38.32 1.21 -22.18
CA THR A 452 38.69 2.61 -21.96
C THR A 452 39.28 3.27 -23.21
N LEU A 453 40.19 2.59 -23.92
CA LEU A 453 40.76 3.15 -25.16
C LEU A 453 39.75 3.14 -26.30
N ARG A 454 38.89 2.12 -26.38
CA ARG A 454 37.81 2.07 -27.37
C ARG A 454 36.84 3.24 -27.19
N ASP A 455 36.53 3.59 -25.95
CA ASP A 455 35.72 4.76 -25.62
C ASP A 455 36.41 6.09 -25.96
N ILE A 456 37.71 6.22 -25.67
CA ILE A 456 38.49 7.41 -26.02
C ILE A 456 38.58 7.57 -27.55
N VAL A 457 38.89 6.50 -28.29
CA VAL A 457 38.99 6.50 -29.76
C VAL A 457 37.64 6.80 -30.40
N SER A 458 36.54 6.24 -29.88
CA SER A 458 35.21 6.53 -30.43
C SER A 458 34.77 7.97 -30.13
N LYS A 459 35.11 8.52 -28.96
CA LYS A 459 34.87 9.92 -28.61
C LYS A 459 35.72 10.85 -29.49
N THR A 460 37.01 10.57 -29.68
CA THR A 460 37.89 11.39 -30.53
C THR A 460 37.51 11.29 -32.01
N HIS A 461 37.08 10.13 -32.50
CA HIS A 461 36.52 9.99 -33.85
C HIS A 461 35.22 10.78 -34.00
N LYS A 462 34.32 10.76 -33.01
CA LYS A 462 33.09 11.59 -33.04
C LYS A 462 33.40 13.08 -33.01
N ILE A 463 34.37 13.51 -32.20
CA ILE A 463 34.83 14.90 -32.11
C ILE A 463 35.51 15.32 -33.42
N GLY A 464 36.38 14.47 -34.00
CA GLY A 464 37.06 14.70 -35.26
C GLY A 464 36.11 14.74 -36.46
N ALA A 465 35.15 13.82 -36.53
CA ALA A 465 34.10 13.83 -37.55
C ALA A 465 33.16 15.04 -37.37
N GLY A 466 32.87 15.44 -36.12
CA GLY A 466 32.13 16.66 -35.80
C GLY A 466 32.87 17.92 -36.25
N LEU A 467 34.16 18.02 -35.95
CA LEU A 467 35.04 19.11 -36.39
C LEU A 467 35.19 19.13 -37.91
N LEU A 468 35.32 18.00 -38.59
CA LEU A 468 35.39 17.96 -40.05
C LEU A 468 34.06 18.38 -40.69
N LYS A 469 32.93 18.02 -40.07
CA LYS A 469 31.60 18.46 -40.46
C LYS A 469 31.44 19.98 -40.24
N GLU A 470 32.00 20.53 -39.17
CA GLU A 470 32.02 21.98 -38.92
C GLU A 470 33.03 22.74 -39.79
N PHE A 471 34.18 22.16 -40.15
CA PHE A 471 35.20 22.85 -40.95
C PHE A 471 34.92 22.77 -42.46
N VAL A 472 34.32 21.68 -42.94
CA VAL A 472 34.09 21.45 -44.38
C VAL A 472 32.65 21.75 -44.81
N LEU A 473 31.63 21.47 -44.00
CA LEU A 473 30.22 21.76 -44.36
C LEU A 473 29.74 23.16 -43.93
N HIS A 474 30.45 23.84 -43.01
CA HIS A 474 30.08 25.19 -42.58
C HIS A 474 30.49 26.35 -43.52
N PRO A 475 31.58 26.30 -44.33
CA PRO A 475 31.83 27.37 -45.32
C PRO A 475 30.85 27.34 -46.49
N VAL A 476 30.13 26.23 -46.71
CA VAL A 476 29.12 26.11 -47.78
C VAL A 476 27.72 26.52 -47.29
N LYS A 477 27.39 26.32 -46.01
CA LYS A 477 26.12 26.77 -45.43
C LYS A 477 26.13 28.22 -44.94
N SER A 478 27.28 28.80 -44.56
CA SER A 478 27.34 30.19 -44.10
C SER A 478 27.37 31.23 -45.23
N PHE A 479 27.48 30.82 -46.50
CA PHE A 479 27.26 31.72 -47.65
C PHE A 479 25.77 31.84 -48.05
N LEU A 480 24.90 30.97 -47.51
CA LEU A 480 23.47 30.90 -47.88
C LEU A 480 22.49 31.32 -46.77
N TRP A 481 22.96 31.69 -45.58
CA TRP A 481 22.07 32.10 -44.49
C TRP A 481 22.59 33.31 -43.71
N ASN A 482 22.67 34.46 -44.38
CA ASN A 482 22.60 35.74 -43.70
C ASN A 482 21.13 36.13 -43.54
N SER A 483 20.53 35.79 -42.40
CA SER A 483 19.59 36.69 -41.72
C SER A 483 19.30 36.24 -40.30
N THR A 484 19.40 37.21 -39.38
CA THR A 484 18.77 37.31 -38.05
C THR A 484 19.27 36.43 -36.88
N ALA A 485 20.09 37.07 -36.02
CA ALA A 485 19.87 37.38 -34.59
C ALA A 485 19.03 36.38 -33.74
N SER A 486 19.32 36.04 -32.47
CA SER A 486 20.13 36.68 -31.41
C SER A 486 20.22 35.77 -30.18
N ARG A 487 21.29 35.99 -29.39
CA ARG A 487 21.61 35.68 -27.97
C ARG A 487 20.54 35.03 -27.07
N ILE A 488 20.98 34.12 -26.17
CA ILE A 488 20.86 34.24 -24.69
C ILE A 488 21.74 33.20 -23.96
N HIS A 489 22.15 33.59 -22.76
CA HIS A 489 23.20 33.12 -21.84
C HIS A 489 23.22 31.65 -21.42
N VAL A 490 24.47 31.17 -21.24
CA VAL A 490 24.87 29.97 -20.49
C VAL A 490 25.19 30.37 -19.06
N HIS A 491 24.69 29.61 -18.09
CA HIS A 491 25.18 29.59 -16.71
C HIS A 491 25.71 28.18 -16.43
N VAL A 492 26.96 28.10 -15.97
CA VAL A 492 27.61 26.89 -15.41
C VAL A 492 27.76 27.15 -13.89
N VAL A 493 27.62 26.14 -13.02
CA VAL A 493 28.67 25.47 -12.17
C VAL A 493 27.94 25.04 -10.85
N PRO A 494 28.33 24.04 -10.02
CA PRO A 494 28.97 22.70 -10.16
C PRO A 494 28.21 21.55 -9.42
N GLU A 495 28.84 20.36 -9.41
CA GLU A 495 28.57 19.14 -8.62
C GLU A 495 28.44 19.35 -7.09
N ASP A 496 27.42 18.73 -6.49
CA ASP A 496 27.56 17.66 -5.50
C ASP A 496 26.16 17.14 -5.08
N SER A 497 26.03 15.82 -4.86
CA SER A 497 24.86 15.11 -4.30
C SER A 497 23.77 14.54 -5.24
N GLU A 498 24.04 14.19 -6.50
CA GLU A 498 23.09 13.38 -7.30
C GLU A 498 23.34 11.86 -7.18
N LEU A 499 24.59 11.45 -7.00
CA LEU A 499 24.98 10.03 -6.90
C LEU A 499 24.61 9.40 -5.55
N ARG A 500 24.65 10.16 -4.45
CA ARG A 500 24.25 9.66 -3.12
C ARG A 500 22.74 9.47 -3.02
N LYS A 501 21.95 10.38 -3.61
CA LYS A 501 20.49 10.23 -3.76
C LYS A 501 20.10 9.00 -4.59
N ARG A 502 20.84 8.71 -5.67
CA ARG A 502 20.63 7.51 -6.48
C ARG A 502 21.10 6.21 -5.80
N PHE A 503 22.11 6.28 -4.95
CA PHE A 503 22.58 5.13 -4.16
C PHE A 503 21.64 4.79 -3.00
N ASP A 504 21.06 5.80 -2.34
CA ASP A 504 20.04 5.58 -1.29
C ASP A 504 18.72 5.03 -1.85
N GLU A 505 18.39 5.39 -3.10
CA GLU A 505 17.25 4.83 -3.85
C GLU A 505 17.50 3.36 -4.27
N TYR A 506 18.77 2.95 -4.45
CA TYR A 506 19.15 1.57 -4.79
C TYR A 506 19.26 0.63 -3.58
N LEU A 507 19.52 1.16 -2.38
CA LEU A 507 19.80 0.38 -1.18
C LEU A 507 18.61 0.24 -0.21
N GLY A 508 17.45 0.84 -0.51
CA GLY A 508 16.19 0.50 0.18
C GLY A 508 16.14 0.78 1.69
N TYR A 509 16.94 1.72 2.19
CA TYR A 509 16.98 2.06 3.62
C TYR A 509 16.00 3.17 4.06
N GLY A 510 15.15 3.67 3.17
CA GLY A 510 14.13 4.69 3.47
C GLY A 510 12.73 4.13 3.77
N ARG A 511 12.60 3.10 4.61
CA ARG A 511 11.29 2.64 5.11
C ARG A 511 10.71 3.68 6.09
N ARG A 512 9.81 4.52 5.59
CA ARG A 512 8.59 4.97 6.31
C ARG A 512 7.61 5.75 5.45
N ASN A 513 8.04 6.31 4.31
CA ASN A 513 7.15 7.07 3.41
C ASN A 513 6.70 6.31 2.15
N MET A 514 7.06 5.04 2.00
CA MET A 514 6.70 4.18 0.87
C MET A 514 5.50 3.27 1.20
N GLN A 515 4.54 3.81 1.94
CA GLN A 515 3.19 3.24 2.15
C GLN A 515 2.13 4.10 1.44
N ARG A 516 2.58 4.97 0.52
CA ARG A 516 1.77 5.77 -0.42
C ARG A 516 1.79 5.18 -1.84
N ASP A 517 2.08 3.89 -1.97
CA ASP A 517 1.80 3.18 -3.22
C ASP A 517 0.29 2.94 -3.28
N GLU A 518 -0.41 3.75 -4.09
CA GLU A 518 -1.81 3.63 -4.54
C GLU A 518 -2.58 2.48 -3.85
N ASP A 519 -3.02 2.75 -2.63
CA ASP A 519 -3.89 1.83 -1.89
C ASP A 519 -5.09 1.50 -2.79
N ILE A 520 -5.37 0.20 -2.98
CA ILE A 520 -6.45 -0.28 -3.86
C ILE A 520 -7.71 0.52 -3.60
N TRP A 521 -7.99 0.81 -2.33
CA TRP A 521 -9.16 1.55 -1.88
C TRP A 521 -9.22 3.01 -2.37
N GLN A 522 -8.10 3.70 -2.53
CA GLN A 522 -8.07 5.08 -3.07
C GLN A 522 -8.47 5.11 -4.54
N ARG A 523 -8.06 4.10 -5.32
CA ARG A 523 -8.39 3.99 -6.74
C ARG A 523 -9.90 3.82 -6.96
N TRP A 524 -10.58 3.17 -6.03
CA TRP A 524 -12.03 2.93 -6.09
C TRP A 524 -12.85 4.08 -5.50
N GLN A 525 -12.36 4.77 -4.47
CA GLN A 525 -12.99 6.00 -3.96
C GLN A 525 -12.87 7.16 -4.97
N GLY A 526 -11.82 7.16 -5.79
CA GLY A 526 -11.66 8.06 -6.94
C GLY A 526 -12.55 7.70 -8.13
N GLY A 527 -13.86 7.93 -8.04
CA GLY A 527 -14.68 8.14 -9.25
C GLY A 527 -14.13 9.30 -10.09
N PRO A 528 -14.46 9.42 -11.39
CA PRO A 528 -13.72 10.26 -12.33
C PRO A 528 -13.76 11.73 -11.92
N VAL A 529 -12.75 12.17 -11.16
CA VAL A 529 -12.45 13.58 -11.00
C VAL A 529 -11.97 14.04 -12.36
N SER A 530 -12.77 14.92 -12.95
CA SER A 530 -12.58 15.50 -14.27
C SER A 530 -11.10 15.75 -14.57
N GLY A 531 -10.63 15.19 -15.68
CA GLY A 531 -9.40 15.65 -16.30
C GLY A 531 -9.47 17.18 -16.46
N GLY A 532 -8.52 17.88 -15.86
CA GLY A 532 -8.57 19.33 -15.86
C GLY A 532 -7.40 20.00 -15.15
N LYS A 533 -6.36 20.26 -15.95
CA LYS A 533 -5.39 21.37 -15.81
C LYS A 533 -4.08 21.10 -15.07
N GLY A 534 -3.17 20.47 -15.80
CA GLY A 534 -1.74 20.81 -15.80
C GLY A 534 -1.31 21.41 -17.15
N VAL A 535 -2.12 22.30 -17.76
CA VAL A 535 -1.72 23.05 -18.97
C VAL A 535 -1.09 24.36 -18.52
N LYS A 536 0.19 24.50 -18.85
CA LYS A 536 1.00 25.72 -18.69
C LYS A 536 0.21 26.94 -19.18
N LYS A 537 0.00 27.91 -18.29
CA LYS A 537 -0.45 29.26 -18.66
C LYS A 537 0.68 29.96 -19.42
N GLU A 538 0.61 29.97 -20.75
CA GLU A 538 1.30 30.98 -21.55
C GLU A 538 0.63 32.33 -21.30
N LYS A 539 1.43 33.30 -20.84
CA LYS A 539 1.06 34.71 -20.73
C LYS A 539 0.92 35.29 -22.13
N TYR A 540 -0.31 35.52 -22.60
CA TYR A 540 -0.53 36.46 -23.69
C TYR A 540 -0.53 37.90 -23.15
N GLN A 541 0.49 38.66 -23.55
CA GLN A 541 0.53 40.11 -23.43
C GLN A 541 -0.54 40.73 -24.32
N MET A 542 -1.42 41.51 -23.72
CA MET A 542 -2.31 42.45 -24.39
C MET A 542 -1.46 43.55 -25.04
N LYS A 543 -1.46 43.66 -26.37
CA LYS A 543 -1.06 44.88 -27.08
C LYS A 543 -2.27 45.46 -27.79
N SER A 544 -2.59 46.70 -27.43
CA SER A 544 -3.51 47.60 -28.10
C SER A 544 -3.05 47.91 -29.53
N GLY A 545 -4.00 48.00 -30.46
CA GLY A 545 -3.76 48.58 -31.78
C GLY A 545 -5.04 48.66 -32.62
N LEU A 546 -5.63 49.87 -32.66
CA LEU A 546 -6.63 50.34 -33.61
C LEU A 546 -6.31 49.93 -35.07
N ASN A 547 -7.30 49.51 -35.87
CA ASN A 547 -8.04 50.37 -36.82
C ASN A 547 -9.02 49.59 -37.74
N ARG A 548 -10.19 50.21 -38.00
CA ARG A 548 -11.05 50.25 -39.23
C ARG A 548 -10.85 49.15 -40.30
N ARG A 549 -11.88 48.56 -40.95
CA ARG A 549 -13.07 49.18 -41.58
C ARG A 549 -14.00 48.09 -42.19
N ASN A 550 -15.31 48.33 -42.10
CA ASN A 550 -16.39 48.15 -43.10
C ASN A 550 -16.91 46.79 -43.62
N ARG A 551 -18.27 46.75 -43.60
CA ARG A 551 -19.27 46.11 -44.51
C ARG A 551 -19.33 44.57 -44.51
N GLY A 552 -20.47 43.90 -44.43
CA GLY A 552 -21.89 44.25 -44.57
C GLY A 552 -22.61 43.09 -45.26
N GLU A 553 -23.89 42.86 -44.91
CA GLU A 553 -24.89 42.03 -45.64
C GLU A 553 -24.68 40.50 -45.54
N VAL A 554 -25.65 39.62 -45.23
CA VAL A 554 -27.12 39.65 -45.04
C VAL A 554 -27.45 38.70 -43.88
#